data_AF-A0A7K4CHX0-F1
#
_entry.id   AF-A0A7K4CHX0-F1
#
_cell.length_a   1.000
_cell.length_b   1.000
_cell.length_c   1.000
_cell.angle_alpha   90.00
_cell.angle_beta   90.00
_cell.angle_gamma   90.00
#
_symmetry.space_group_name_H-M   'P 1'
#
loop_
_entity.id
_entity.type
_entity.pdbx_description
1 polymer ?
#
loop_
_entity_poly.entity_id
_entity_poly.type
_entity_poly.pdbx_seq_one_letter_code
_entity_poly.pdbx_strand_id
1 'polypeptide(L)'
;MAARRYNLRPVEGSEIPISVLGVDRREEMLWIASDPALRENFPPCIKNILQRGASSEGKHRMAAILAAFLGQTGYSEQEARRLWLEATDVEDRIFSEWFQRMHCPKCETLKKESKGYPDLGVGSLGLCQPDELCQEFRGPVDYACRKLSEEDGCRGSWIHIKTLYIVRVFDWSRGLECEIELSEAELADLNELLTEMKEQREKALAYTRIKAHGRIRHRFILKNKEGPRRQMLSDLL
;
A
#
# COMPACT_ATOMS: atom_id res chain seq x y z
N MET A 1 2.15 18.07 -18.61
CA MET A 1 2.67 17.71 -17.27
C MET A 1 1.48 17.53 -16.33
N ALA A 2 1.18 16.31 -15.87
CA ALA A 2 0.12 16.12 -14.88
C ALA A 2 0.57 16.79 -13.56
N ALA A 3 -0.27 17.68 -13.01
CA ALA A 3 0.01 18.32 -11.74
C ALA A 3 0.24 17.24 -10.66
N ARG A 4 1.28 17.41 -9.84
CA ARG A 4 1.60 16.50 -8.74
C ARG A 4 0.49 16.63 -7.69
N ARG A 5 -0.50 15.74 -7.71
CA ARG A 5 -1.65 15.76 -6.79
C ARG A 5 -1.25 15.14 -5.46
N TYR A 6 -1.77 15.71 -4.37
CA TYR A 6 -1.47 15.26 -3.01
C TYR A 6 -2.50 14.21 -2.57
N ASN A 7 -2.04 13.17 -1.88
CA ASN A 7 -2.92 12.20 -1.24
C ASN A 7 -3.59 12.83 -0.01
N LEU A 8 -4.92 12.88 0.01
CA LEU A 8 -5.68 13.48 1.11
C LEU A 8 -5.68 12.55 2.33
N ARG A 9 -4.94 12.96 3.36
CA ARG A 9 -4.77 12.20 4.61
C ARG A 9 -5.16 13.08 5.80
N PRO A 10 -6.47 13.28 6.06
CA PRO A 10 -6.91 13.94 7.28
C PRO A 10 -6.32 13.25 8.52
N VAL A 11 -6.20 14.02 9.60
CA VAL A 11 -5.99 13.46 10.94
C VAL A 11 -7.13 12.49 11.22
N GLU A 12 -6.83 11.36 11.86
CA GLU A 12 -7.84 10.36 12.19
C GLU A 12 -9.01 11.01 12.97
N GLY A 13 -10.24 10.73 12.56
CA GLY A 13 -11.45 11.32 13.14
C GLY A 13 -11.72 12.78 12.76
N SER A 14 -10.78 13.49 12.13
CA SER A 14 -11.05 14.82 11.57
C SER A 14 -11.83 14.69 10.26
N GLU A 15 -12.83 15.54 10.11
CA GLU A 15 -13.69 15.55 8.93
C GLU A 15 -13.37 16.76 8.05
N ILE A 16 -13.27 16.51 6.75
CA ILE A 16 -12.99 17.54 5.76
C ILE A 16 -14.13 17.58 4.76
N PRO A 17 -14.78 18.74 4.54
CA PRO A 17 -15.76 18.90 3.47
C PRO A 17 -15.07 18.76 2.10
N ILE A 18 -15.65 17.94 1.23
CA ILE A 18 -15.08 17.63 -0.08
C ILE A 18 -16.13 17.65 -1.21
N SER A 19 -15.65 17.73 -2.44
CA SER A 19 -16.44 17.40 -3.63
C SER A 19 -15.72 16.39 -4.49
N VAL A 20 -16.42 15.38 -4.97
CA VAL A 20 -15.85 14.37 -5.89
C VAL A 20 -15.81 14.96 -7.29
N LEU A 21 -14.62 14.95 -7.90
CA LEU A 21 -14.34 15.49 -9.23
C LEU A 21 -14.27 14.39 -10.30
N GLY A 22 -13.91 13.17 -9.89
CA GLY A 22 -13.88 12.00 -10.77
C GLY A 22 -13.29 10.78 -10.09
N VAL A 23 -13.44 9.63 -10.74
CA VAL A 23 -12.95 8.34 -10.25
C VAL A 23 -12.23 7.64 -11.39
N ASP A 24 -10.98 7.26 -11.15
CA ASP A 24 -10.17 6.49 -12.08
C ASP A 24 -9.95 5.08 -11.52
N ARG A 25 -10.22 4.04 -12.32
CA ARG A 25 -9.93 2.65 -11.95
C ARG A 25 -8.45 2.36 -12.22
N ARG A 26 -7.77 1.76 -11.23
CA ARG A 26 -6.38 1.33 -11.33
C ARG A 26 -6.25 -0.13 -10.94
N GLU A 27 -5.64 -0.91 -11.82
CA GLU A 27 -5.30 -2.30 -11.55
C GLU A 27 -3.85 -2.36 -11.06
N GLU A 28 -3.65 -3.01 -9.92
CA GLU A 28 -2.35 -3.28 -9.35
C GLU A 28 -1.92 -4.69 -9.77
N MET A 29 -0.82 -4.73 -10.53
CA MET A 29 -0.27 -5.94 -11.11
C MET A 29 1.03 -6.32 -10.40
N LEU A 30 1.18 -7.60 -10.10
CA LEU A 30 2.37 -8.17 -9.50
C LEU A 30 3.11 -9.00 -10.54
N TRP A 31 4.37 -8.64 -10.81
CA TRP A 31 5.24 -9.49 -11.62
C TRP A 31 5.77 -10.66 -10.80
N ILE A 32 5.68 -11.86 -11.36
CA ILE A 32 6.19 -13.11 -10.80
C ILE A 32 7.10 -13.77 -11.83
N ALA A 33 8.32 -14.13 -11.43
CA ALA A 33 9.25 -14.87 -12.27
C ALA A 33 8.67 -16.23 -12.69
N SER A 34 8.90 -16.63 -13.94
CA SER A 34 8.42 -17.92 -14.46
C SER A 34 9.13 -19.11 -13.80
N ASP A 35 10.41 -18.93 -13.47
CA ASP A 35 11.25 -19.94 -12.83
C ASP A 35 11.68 -19.47 -11.43
N PRO A 36 11.77 -20.39 -10.45
CA PRO A 36 12.21 -20.06 -9.11
C PRO A 36 13.65 -19.53 -9.12
N ALA A 37 13.88 -18.38 -8.48
CA ALA A 37 15.23 -17.82 -8.37
C ALA A 37 16.15 -18.76 -7.57
N LEU A 38 17.35 -18.99 -8.09
CA LEU A 38 18.37 -19.81 -7.42
C LEU A 38 18.79 -19.18 -6.08
N ARG A 39 18.97 -20.00 -5.05
CA ARG A 39 19.25 -19.51 -3.68
C ARG A 39 20.58 -18.75 -3.59
N GLU A 40 21.58 -19.15 -4.36
CA GLU A 40 22.87 -18.47 -4.46
C GLU A 40 22.73 -17.02 -4.94
N ASN A 41 21.70 -16.74 -5.77
CA ASN A 41 21.39 -15.42 -6.30
C ASN A 41 20.53 -14.59 -5.34
N PHE A 42 20.18 -15.09 -4.15
CA PHE A 42 19.45 -14.28 -3.20
C PHE A 42 20.30 -13.07 -2.76
N PRO A 43 19.69 -11.89 -2.62
CA PRO A 43 20.38 -10.70 -2.14
C PRO A 43 20.76 -10.88 -0.65
N PRO A 44 21.78 -10.14 -0.17
CA PRO A 44 22.23 -10.22 1.22
C PRO A 44 21.10 -10.05 2.25
N CYS A 45 20.14 -9.15 2.00
CA CYS A 45 19.02 -8.94 2.92
C CYS A 45 18.12 -10.17 3.10
N ILE A 46 17.87 -10.94 2.04
CA ILE A 46 17.07 -12.17 2.11
C ILE A 46 17.88 -13.30 2.74
N LYS A 47 19.16 -13.43 2.38
CA LYS A 47 20.08 -14.39 3.01
C LYS A 47 20.15 -14.18 4.53
N ASN A 48 20.27 -12.93 4.96
CA ASN A 48 20.30 -12.56 6.38
C ASN A 48 18.98 -12.86 7.09
N ILE A 49 17.82 -12.70 6.43
CA ILE A 49 16.52 -13.12 6.98
C ILE A 49 16.50 -14.63 7.22
N LEU A 50 16.93 -15.43 6.24
CA LEU A 50 16.96 -16.89 6.36
C LEU A 50 17.92 -17.38 7.45
N GLN A 51 19.04 -16.67 7.67
CA GLN A 51 20.03 -17.03 8.68
C GLN A 51 19.64 -16.64 10.11
N ARG A 52 18.81 -15.62 10.30
CA ARG A 52 18.51 -15.05 11.62
C ARG A 52 17.63 -15.95 12.50
N GLY A 53 16.85 -16.82 11.88
CA GLY A 53 15.93 -17.72 12.56
C GLY A 53 14.72 -17.04 13.18
N ALA A 54 13.82 -17.88 13.69
CA ALA A 54 12.43 -17.55 13.94
C ALA A 54 12.14 -16.56 15.08
N SER A 55 12.99 -16.48 16.10
CA SER A 55 12.73 -15.73 17.34
C SER A 55 13.55 -14.44 17.44
N SER A 56 13.55 -13.64 16.38
CA SER A 56 14.32 -12.39 16.31
C SER A 56 13.45 -11.14 16.26
N GLU A 57 14.01 -10.00 16.68
CA GLU A 57 13.34 -8.70 16.61
C GLU A 57 12.90 -8.41 15.16
N GLY A 58 11.64 -8.00 14.99
CA GLY A 58 11.07 -7.71 13.67
C GLY A 58 10.64 -8.95 12.88
N LYS A 59 10.47 -10.12 13.51
CA LYS A 59 10.03 -11.36 12.87
C LYS A 59 8.83 -11.23 11.93
N HIS A 60 7.77 -10.51 12.31
CA HIS A 60 6.61 -10.28 11.43
C HIS A 60 6.96 -9.51 10.15
N ARG A 61 7.87 -8.52 10.23
CA ARG A 61 8.34 -7.77 9.06
C ARG A 61 9.17 -8.66 8.15
N MET A 62 10.12 -9.42 8.72
CA MET A 62 10.96 -10.34 7.97
C MET A 62 10.15 -11.45 7.30
N ALA A 63 9.16 -11.99 8.00
CA ALA A 63 8.25 -13.00 7.48
C ALA A 63 7.41 -12.46 6.30
N ALA A 64 6.88 -11.24 6.41
CA ALA A 64 6.16 -10.58 5.32
C ALA A 64 7.07 -10.34 4.09
N ILE A 65 8.29 -9.83 4.31
CA ILE A 65 9.30 -9.61 3.26
C ILE A 65 9.62 -10.93 2.54
N LEU A 66 9.88 -11.99 3.30
CA LEU A 66 10.27 -13.29 2.78
C LEU A 66 9.14 -13.94 1.98
N ALA A 67 7.89 -13.91 2.49
CA ALA A 67 6.73 -14.43 1.78
C ALA A 67 6.51 -13.72 0.43
N ALA A 68 6.56 -12.38 0.41
CA ALA A 68 6.42 -11.60 -0.81
C ALA A 68 7.59 -11.85 -1.80
N PHE A 69 8.83 -11.95 -1.30
CA PHE A 69 9.99 -12.26 -2.11
C PHE A 69 9.89 -13.63 -2.77
N LEU A 70 9.62 -14.70 -2.01
CA LEU A 70 9.52 -16.06 -2.54
C LEU A 70 8.39 -16.16 -3.58
N GLY A 71 7.24 -15.55 -3.29
CA GLY A 71 6.12 -15.53 -4.24
C GLY A 71 6.44 -14.81 -5.55
N GLN A 72 7.14 -13.67 -5.51
CA GLN A 72 7.52 -12.93 -6.72
C GLN A 72 8.70 -13.53 -7.48
N THR A 73 9.53 -14.33 -6.80
CA THR A 73 10.70 -14.98 -7.41
C THR A 73 10.37 -16.38 -7.94
N GLY A 74 9.09 -16.70 -8.17
CA GLY A 74 8.68 -17.90 -8.91
C GLY A 74 8.62 -19.19 -8.10
N TYR A 75 8.80 -19.14 -6.77
CA TYR A 75 8.67 -20.35 -5.94
C TYR A 75 7.21 -20.82 -5.88
N SER A 76 7.02 -22.15 -5.91
CA SER A 76 5.72 -22.75 -5.63
C SER A 76 5.32 -22.47 -4.17
N GLU A 77 4.01 -22.43 -3.90
CA GLU A 77 3.50 -22.16 -2.55
C GLU A 77 4.06 -23.17 -1.52
N GLN A 78 4.12 -24.46 -1.89
CA GLN A 78 4.63 -25.52 -1.03
C GLN A 78 6.12 -25.32 -0.67
N GLU A 79 6.96 -25.04 -1.66
CA GLU A 79 8.40 -24.83 -1.44
C GLU A 79 8.67 -23.54 -0.69
N ALA A 80 7.97 -22.46 -1.07
CA ALA A 80 8.06 -21.17 -0.41
C ALA A 80 7.64 -21.26 1.06
N ARG A 81 6.54 -21.98 1.35
CA ARG A 81 6.04 -22.15 2.72
C ARG A 81 7.00 -22.96 3.58
N ARG A 82 7.62 -24.01 3.04
CA ARG A 82 8.68 -24.75 3.73
C ARG A 82 9.86 -23.82 4.10
N LEU A 83 10.37 -23.08 3.13
CA LEU A 83 11.45 -22.11 3.33
C LEU A 83 11.10 -21.02 4.34
N TRP A 84 9.86 -20.56 4.31
CA TRP A 84 9.37 -19.53 5.20
C TRP A 84 9.28 -20.04 6.64
N LEU A 85 8.72 -21.24 6.86
CA LEU A 85 8.64 -21.87 8.18
C LEU A 85 10.00 -22.21 8.79
N GLU A 86 11.02 -22.47 7.96
CA GLU A 86 12.41 -22.63 8.43
C GLU A 86 12.97 -21.31 9.03
N ALA A 87 12.49 -20.16 8.57
CA ALA A 87 13.02 -18.85 8.92
C ALA A 87 12.17 -18.07 9.95
N THR A 88 10.93 -18.48 10.23
CA THR A 88 9.98 -17.74 11.07
C THR A 88 9.06 -18.62 11.92
N ASP A 89 8.60 -18.13 13.07
CA ASP A 89 7.61 -18.76 13.96
C ASP A 89 6.28 -17.99 14.03
N VAL A 90 6.09 -17.01 13.14
CA VAL A 90 4.88 -16.16 13.16
C VAL A 90 3.67 -16.89 12.60
N GLU A 91 2.50 -16.29 12.80
CA GLU A 91 1.24 -16.82 12.33
C GLU A 91 1.22 -16.97 10.81
N ASP A 92 0.79 -18.14 10.31
CA ASP A 92 0.71 -18.46 8.88
C ASP A 92 -0.10 -17.46 8.06
N ARG A 93 -1.03 -16.76 8.71
CA ARG A 93 -1.77 -15.64 8.12
C ARG A 93 -0.85 -14.62 7.43
N ILE A 94 0.34 -14.36 7.97
CA ILE A 94 1.31 -13.45 7.35
C ILE A 94 1.78 -14.00 6.00
N PHE A 95 2.03 -15.31 5.89
CA PHE A 95 2.36 -15.93 4.61
C PHE A 95 1.21 -15.75 3.61
N SER A 96 -0.02 -16.11 4.01
CA SER A 96 -1.20 -16.03 3.14
C SER A 96 -1.59 -14.60 2.73
N GLU A 97 -1.30 -13.59 3.56
CA GLU A 97 -1.59 -12.18 3.24
C GLU A 97 -0.55 -11.58 2.25
N TRP A 98 0.66 -12.13 2.18
CA TRP A 98 1.78 -11.54 1.43
C TRP A 98 2.21 -12.33 0.19
N PHE A 99 2.24 -13.66 0.26
CA PHE A 99 2.69 -14.53 -0.83
C PHE A 99 1.83 -14.32 -2.08
N GLN A 100 2.45 -13.85 -3.17
CA GLN A 100 1.79 -13.53 -4.46
C GLN A 100 0.61 -12.55 -4.38
N ARG A 101 0.50 -11.79 -3.28
CA ARG A 101 -0.58 -10.81 -3.05
C ARG A 101 -0.09 -9.40 -2.80
N MET A 102 1.19 -9.25 -2.46
CA MET A 102 1.82 -7.98 -2.12
C MET A 102 3.18 -7.88 -2.80
N HIS A 103 3.57 -6.66 -3.15
CA HIS A 103 4.92 -6.40 -3.64
C HIS A 103 5.96 -6.62 -2.51
N CYS A 104 7.02 -7.36 -2.84
CA CYS A 104 8.23 -7.39 -2.05
C CYS A 104 8.80 -5.96 -1.96
N PRO A 105 9.08 -5.45 -0.75
CA PRO A 105 9.54 -4.07 -0.59
C PRO A 105 10.87 -3.84 -1.30
N LYS A 106 10.97 -2.67 -1.95
CA LYS A 106 12.22 -2.20 -2.57
C LYS A 106 13.24 -1.78 -1.52
N CYS A 107 14.50 -1.63 -1.95
CA CYS A 107 15.61 -1.25 -1.06
C CYS A 107 15.34 0.05 -0.29
N GLU A 108 14.66 1.03 -0.92
CA GLU A 108 14.26 2.26 -0.25
C GLU A 108 13.35 2.00 0.96
N THR A 109 12.38 1.11 0.84
CA THR A 109 11.48 0.74 1.94
C THR A 109 12.23 -0.06 3.00
N LEU A 110 13.05 -1.03 2.60
CA LEU A 110 13.81 -1.86 3.54
C LEU A 110 14.76 -1.04 4.43
N LYS A 111 15.36 0.01 3.88
CA LYS A 111 16.31 0.89 4.62
C LYS A 111 15.63 1.83 5.61
N LYS A 112 14.30 2.00 5.57
CA LYS A 112 13.57 2.86 6.50
C LYS A 112 13.58 2.27 7.91
N GLU A 113 13.69 3.14 8.89
CA GLU A 113 13.35 2.80 10.27
C GLU A 113 11.84 2.66 10.41
N SER A 114 11.43 1.68 11.20
CA SER A 114 10.02 1.38 11.43
C SER A 114 9.82 1.02 12.89
N LYS A 115 8.69 1.49 13.45
CA LYS A 115 8.25 1.18 14.81
C LYS A 115 7.70 -0.25 14.97
N GLY A 116 7.63 -1.01 13.88
CA GLY A 116 7.12 -2.39 13.86
C GLY A 116 6.12 -2.63 12.72
N TYR A 117 5.62 -3.87 12.64
CA TYR A 117 4.59 -4.26 11.69
C TYR A 117 3.31 -3.41 11.88
N PRO A 118 2.63 -2.94 10.82
CA PRO A 118 2.71 -3.39 9.42
C PRO A 118 3.76 -2.69 8.54
N ASP A 119 4.56 -1.77 9.08
CA ASP A 119 5.62 -1.12 8.29
C ASP A 119 6.82 -2.07 8.16
N LEU A 120 7.20 -2.35 6.91
CA LEU A 120 8.25 -3.30 6.54
C LEU A 120 9.67 -2.72 6.60
N GLY A 121 9.86 -1.49 7.04
CA GLY A 121 11.18 -0.93 7.28
C GLY A 121 11.99 -1.82 8.24
N VAL A 122 13.22 -2.17 7.85
CA VAL A 122 14.14 -3.01 8.62
C VAL A 122 15.51 -2.35 8.81
N GLY A 123 15.60 -1.02 8.62
CA GLY A 123 16.85 -0.27 8.69
C GLY A 123 17.59 -0.45 10.03
N SER A 124 16.84 -0.47 11.13
CA SER A 124 17.39 -0.68 12.48
C SER A 124 17.82 -2.12 12.79
N LEU A 125 17.48 -3.07 11.91
CA LEU A 125 17.72 -4.49 12.14
C LEU A 125 19.04 -4.98 11.53
N GLY A 126 19.80 -4.16 10.82
CA GLY A 126 21.09 -4.59 10.24
C GLY A 126 21.00 -5.71 9.20
N LEU A 127 19.82 -5.94 8.60
CA LEU A 127 19.60 -6.98 7.58
C LEU A 127 20.20 -6.60 6.22
N CYS A 128 20.15 -5.32 5.87
CA CYS A 128 20.66 -4.83 4.59
C CYS A 128 22.16 -4.57 4.72
N GLN A 129 22.97 -5.57 4.34
CA GLN A 129 24.42 -5.49 4.22
C GLN A 129 24.77 -5.60 2.73
N PRO A 130 24.79 -4.48 1.98
CA PRO A 130 24.90 -4.52 0.52
C PRO A 130 26.24 -5.10 0.06
N ASP A 131 26.20 -5.93 -0.97
CA ASP A 131 27.36 -6.31 -1.77
C ASP A 131 27.49 -5.40 -3.00
N GLU A 132 28.49 -5.68 -3.86
CA GLU A 132 28.79 -4.89 -5.06
C GLU A 132 27.60 -4.83 -6.03
N LEU A 133 26.87 -5.94 -6.17
CA LEU A 133 25.74 -6.08 -7.09
C LEU A 133 24.51 -5.29 -6.64
N CYS A 134 24.37 -5.01 -5.33
CA CYS A 134 23.19 -4.31 -4.80
C CYS A 134 22.98 -2.91 -5.40
N GLN A 135 24.03 -2.28 -5.94
CA GLN A 135 23.93 -0.95 -6.56
C GLN A 135 23.23 -0.97 -7.93
N GLU A 136 23.19 -2.13 -8.59
CA GLU A 136 22.57 -2.29 -9.91
C GLU A 136 21.05 -2.51 -9.85
N PHE A 137 20.52 -2.85 -8.68
CA PHE A 137 19.12 -3.28 -8.53
C PHE A 137 18.33 -2.41 -7.55
N ARG A 138 17.04 -2.20 -7.84
CA ARG A 138 16.16 -1.38 -6.98
C ARG A 138 15.58 -2.14 -5.79
N GLY A 139 15.64 -3.46 -5.81
CA GLY A 139 15.06 -4.27 -4.74
C GLY A 139 15.43 -5.75 -4.82
N PRO A 140 15.00 -6.54 -3.82
CA PRO A 140 15.39 -7.93 -3.68
C PRO A 140 15.01 -8.82 -4.86
N VAL A 141 13.78 -8.66 -5.38
CA VAL A 141 13.28 -9.43 -6.54
C VAL A 141 14.09 -9.11 -7.79
N ASP A 142 14.35 -7.82 -8.05
CA ASP A 142 15.12 -7.38 -9.22
C ASP A 142 16.54 -7.97 -9.17
N TYR A 143 17.15 -7.98 -7.98
CA TYR A 143 18.45 -8.59 -7.73
C TYR A 143 18.44 -10.10 -8.02
N ALA A 144 17.53 -10.85 -7.39
CA ALA A 144 17.52 -12.31 -7.48
C ALA A 144 17.20 -12.81 -8.90
N CYS A 145 16.33 -12.09 -9.61
CA CYS A 145 15.93 -12.44 -10.96
C CYS A 145 16.82 -11.79 -12.04
N ARG A 146 17.80 -10.96 -11.68
CA ARG A 146 18.61 -10.17 -12.63
C ARG A 146 17.72 -9.36 -13.59
N LYS A 147 16.75 -8.64 -13.01
CA LYS A 147 15.79 -7.80 -13.74
C LYS A 147 16.28 -6.35 -13.71
N LEU A 148 16.81 -5.87 -14.82
CA LEU A 148 17.38 -4.53 -14.96
C LEU A 148 16.43 -3.57 -15.70
N SER A 149 15.63 -4.09 -16.64
CA SER A 149 14.76 -3.29 -17.48
C SER A 149 13.31 -3.82 -17.52
N GLU A 150 12.45 -3.13 -18.27
CA GLU A 150 11.10 -3.61 -18.56
C GLU A 150 11.10 -4.80 -19.53
N GLU A 151 12.10 -4.91 -20.41
CA GLU A 151 12.25 -5.99 -21.39
C GLU A 151 12.44 -7.35 -20.70
N ASP A 152 13.12 -7.37 -19.55
CA ASP A 152 13.24 -8.55 -18.69
C ASP A 152 11.89 -9.05 -18.15
N GLY A 153 10.82 -8.27 -18.31
CA GLY A 153 9.46 -8.63 -17.92
C GLY A 153 8.96 -9.92 -18.58
N CYS A 154 9.49 -10.29 -19.75
CA CYS A 154 9.13 -11.52 -20.46
C CYS A 154 9.55 -12.82 -19.74
N ARG A 155 10.47 -12.73 -18.76
CA ARG A 155 10.95 -13.85 -17.92
C ARG A 155 10.02 -14.16 -16.75
N GLY A 156 8.81 -13.62 -16.80
CA GLY A 156 7.79 -13.78 -15.78
C GLY A 156 6.41 -13.47 -16.35
N SER A 157 5.45 -13.43 -15.45
CA SER A 157 4.06 -13.11 -15.76
C SER A 157 3.55 -12.03 -14.82
N TRP A 158 2.59 -11.25 -15.31
CA TRP A 158 1.90 -10.26 -14.52
C TRP A 158 0.57 -10.83 -14.06
N ILE A 159 0.38 -10.91 -12.74
CA ILE A 159 -0.89 -11.29 -12.15
C ILE A 159 -1.59 -10.07 -11.56
N HIS A 160 -2.90 -10.04 -11.60
CA HIS A 160 -3.69 -9.04 -10.90
C HIS A 160 -3.71 -9.36 -9.41
N ILE A 161 -3.40 -8.38 -8.55
CA ILE A 161 -3.46 -8.55 -7.08
C ILE A 161 -4.50 -7.67 -6.41
N LYS A 162 -4.81 -6.50 -6.98
CA LYS A 162 -5.75 -5.56 -6.38
C LYS A 162 -6.34 -4.62 -7.42
N THR A 163 -7.61 -4.29 -7.26
CA THR A 163 -8.23 -3.15 -7.94
C THR A 163 -8.37 -2.02 -6.93
N LEU A 164 -7.89 -0.85 -7.32
CA LEU A 164 -7.98 0.40 -6.57
C LEU A 164 -8.74 1.44 -7.38
N TYR A 165 -9.41 2.35 -6.68
CA TYR A 165 -10.08 3.48 -7.29
C TYR A 165 -9.47 4.77 -6.79
N ILE A 166 -8.92 5.56 -7.70
CA ILE A 166 -8.35 6.87 -7.40
C ILE A 166 -9.47 7.88 -7.53
N VAL A 167 -9.99 8.34 -6.39
CA VAL A 167 -11.04 9.35 -6.33
C VAL A 167 -10.37 10.71 -6.25
N ARG A 168 -10.56 11.51 -7.29
CA ARG A 168 -10.14 12.91 -7.32
C ARG A 168 -11.18 13.74 -6.57
N VAL A 169 -10.72 14.53 -5.61
CA VAL A 169 -11.58 15.35 -4.75
C VAL A 169 -11.07 16.78 -4.66
N PHE A 170 -11.98 17.73 -4.51
CA PHE A 170 -11.67 19.09 -4.08
C PHE A 170 -11.80 19.17 -2.56
N ASP A 171 -10.72 19.49 -1.86
CA ASP A 171 -10.70 19.77 -0.41
C ASP A 171 -11.11 21.23 -0.17
N TRP A 172 -12.29 21.43 0.44
CA TRP A 172 -12.83 22.77 0.67
C TRP A 172 -12.09 23.51 1.79
N SER A 173 -11.48 22.79 2.73
CA SER A 173 -10.74 23.40 3.84
C SER A 173 -9.43 24.04 3.39
N ARG A 174 -8.84 23.50 2.32
CA ARG A 174 -7.55 23.96 1.77
C ARG A 174 -7.67 24.62 0.39
N GLY A 175 -8.80 24.45 -0.29
CA GLY A 175 -9.04 24.96 -1.63
C GLY A 175 -8.18 24.27 -2.71
N LEU A 176 -7.90 22.98 -2.57
CA LEU A 176 -6.97 22.24 -3.44
C LEU A 176 -7.54 20.91 -3.93
N GLU A 177 -7.15 20.49 -5.14
CA GLU A 177 -7.41 19.15 -5.63
C GLU A 177 -6.46 18.12 -5.00
N CYS A 178 -7.04 17.02 -4.55
CA CYS A 178 -6.35 15.90 -3.92
C CYS A 178 -6.87 14.55 -4.46
N GLU A 179 -6.19 13.48 -4.10
CA GLU A 179 -6.58 12.10 -4.45
C GLU A 179 -6.80 11.26 -3.17
N ILE A 180 -7.76 10.34 -3.25
CA ILE A 180 -8.04 9.33 -2.23
C ILE A 180 -8.03 7.96 -2.92
N GLU A 181 -7.25 7.02 -2.42
CA GLU A 181 -7.26 5.63 -2.90
C GLU A 181 -8.31 4.83 -2.14
N LEU A 182 -9.29 4.28 -2.85
CA LEU A 182 -10.36 3.47 -2.28
C LEU A 182 -10.31 2.02 -2.76
N SER A 183 -10.72 1.10 -1.89
CA SER A 183 -11.15 -0.23 -2.29
C SER A 183 -12.50 -0.19 -3.02
N GLU A 184 -12.87 -1.29 -3.67
CA GLU A 184 -14.17 -1.42 -4.34
C GLU A 184 -15.36 -1.22 -3.39
N ALA A 185 -15.28 -1.80 -2.18
CA ALA A 185 -16.31 -1.63 -1.15
C ALA A 185 -16.42 -0.16 -0.71
N GLU A 186 -15.30 0.51 -0.45
CA GLU A 186 -15.31 1.93 -0.05
C GLU A 186 -15.80 2.85 -1.18
N LEU A 187 -15.56 2.49 -2.45
CA LEU A 187 -16.13 3.20 -3.59
C LEU A 187 -17.65 2.99 -3.67
N ALA A 188 -18.14 1.77 -3.43
CA ALA A 188 -19.58 1.49 -3.41
C ALA A 188 -20.28 2.34 -2.33
N ASP A 189 -19.74 2.36 -1.11
CA ASP A 189 -20.23 3.21 -0.01
C ASP A 189 -20.28 4.70 -0.41
N LEU A 190 -19.23 5.19 -1.09
CA LEU A 190 -19.19 6.57 -1.59
C LEU A 190 -20.28 6.84 -2.65
N ASN A 191 -20.47 5.91 -3.59
CA ASN A 191 -21.46 6.08 -4.66
C ASN A 191 -22.91 6.09 -4.15
N GLU A 192 -23.20 5.30 -3.11
CA GLU A 192 -24.50 5.35 -2.41
C GLU A 192 -24.74 6.75 -1.83
N LEU A 193 -23.76 7.31 -1.11
CA LEU A 193 -23.86 8.65 -0.53
C LEU A 193 -23.95 9.76 -1.60
N LEU A 194 -23.23 9.64 -2.71
CA LEU A 194 -23.33 10.58 -3.83
C LEU A 194 -24.73 10.53 -4.49
N THR A 195 -25.39 9.37 -4.47
CA THR A 195 -26.76 9.22 -4.95
C THR A 195 -27.74 9.88 -3.99
N GLU A 196 -27.64 9.62 -2.69
CA GLU A 196 -28.46 10.29 -1.66
C GLU A 196 -28.28 11.82 -1.69
N MET A 197 -27.05 12.31 -1.91
CA MET A 197 -26.76 13.74 -1.98
C MET A 197 -27.46 14.45 -3.16
N LYS A 198 -27.67 13.75 -4.29
CA LYS A 198 -28.39 14.34 -5.44
C LYS A 198 -29.84 14.68 -5.11
N GLU A 199 -30.46 13.90 -4.21
CA GLU A 199 -31.82 14.10 -3.73
C GLU A 199 -31.89 15.20 -2.66
N GLN A 200 -30.79 15.44 -1.95
CA GLN A 200 -30.73 16.30 -0.77
C GLN A 200 -29.74 17.46 -0.96
N ARG A 201 -30.16 18.48 -1.74
CA ARG A 201 -29.32 19.62 -2.15
C ARG A 201 -28.71 20.44 -1.01
N GLU A 202 -29.30 20.38 0.17
CA GLU A 202 -28.82 21.05 1.39
C GLU A 202 -27.65 20.30 2.05
N LYS A 203 -27.31 19.08 1.61
CA LYS A 203 -26.19 18.31 2.16
C LYS A 203 -24.89 18.50 1.38
N ALA A 204 -23.77 18.35 2.08
CA ALA A 204 -22.41 18.32 1.58
C ALA A 204 -21.71 17.03 2.04
N LEU A 205 -20.78 16.54 1.23
CA LEU A 205 -19.99 15.36 1.53
C LEU A 205 -18.81 15.73 2.43
N ALA A 206 -18.64 15.00 3.53
CA ALA A 206 -17.47 15.07 4.39
C ALA A 206 -16.69 13.76 4.32
N TYR A 207 -15.37 13.86 4.33
CA TYR A 207 -14.43 12.74 4.31
C TYR A 207 -13.62 12.69 5.60
N THR A 208 -13.45 11.49 6.14
CA THR A 208 -12.59 11.22 7.30
C THR A 208 -11.89 9.87 7.17
N ARG A 209 -10.91 9.65 8.05
CA ARG A 209 -10.21 8.37 8.22
C ARG A 209 -10.47 7.88 9.63
N ILE A 210 -10.89 6.63 9.76
CA ILE A 210 -11.17 6.00 11.07
C ILE A 210 -10.34 4.73 11.22
N LYS A 211 -9.86 4.45 12.43
CA LYS A 211 -9.23 3.17 12.73
C LYS A 211 -10.31 2.16 13.15
N ALA A 212 -10.50 1.12 12.35
CA ALA A 212 -11.40 0.01 12.63
C ALA A 212 -10.60 -1.30 12.59
N HIS A 213 -10.65 -2.08 13.67
CA HIS A 213 -9.90 -3.34 13.81
C HIS A 213 -8.39 -3.21 13.46
N GLY A 214 -7.76 -2.12 13.91
CA GLY A 214 -6.34 -1.87 13.68
C GLY A 214 -5.98 -1.40 12.27
N ARG A 215 -6.95 -1.28 11.34
CA ARG A 215 -6.74 -0.77 9.99
C ARG A 215 -7.40 0.59 9.81
N ILE A 216 -6.76 1.47 9.05
CA ILE A 216 -7.35 2.76 8.68
C ILE A 216 -8.33 2.51 7.54
N ARG A 217 -9.58 2.95 7.71
CA ARG A 217 -10.63 2.91 6.68
C ARG A 217 -11.01 4.32 6.26
N HIS A 218 -11.37 4.46 4.99
CA HIS A 218 -11.96 5.68 4.46
C HIS A 218 -13.44 5.71 4.82
N ARG A 219 -13.93 6.84 5.34
CA ARG A 219 -15.35 7.02 5.65
C ARG A 219 -15.84 8.34 5.06
N PHE A 220 -17.00 8.26 4.42
CA PHE A 220 -17.71 9.40 3.87
C PHE A 220 -19.04 9.57 4.61
N ILE A 221 -19.45 10.82 4.80
CA ILE A 221 -20.67 11.15 5.55
C ILE A 221 -21.32 12.36 4.87
N LEU A 222 -22.65 12.36 4.77
CA LEU A 222 -23.38 13.55 4.36
C LEU A 222 -23.71 14.42 5.57
N LYS A 223 -23.36 15.70 5.50
CA LYS A 223 -23.68 16.71 6.50
C LYS A 223 -24.51 17.81 5.90
N ASN A 224 -25.32 18.51 6.69
CA ASN A 224 -25.96 19.73 6.21
C ASN A 224 -24.89 20.76 5.86
N LYS A 225 -25.08 21.47 4.75
CA LYS A 225 -24.28 22.63 4.37
C LYS A 225 -24.46 23.66 5.47
N GLU A 226 -23.45 23.82 6.32
CA GLU A 226 -23.33 25.03 7.11
C GLU A 226 -23.09 26.17 6.12
N GLY A 227 -24.16 26.87 5.74
CA GLY A 227 -24.04 28.08 4.93
C GLY A 227 -23.15 29.10 5.63
N PRO A 228 -22.68 30.16 4.94
CA PRO A 228 -22.11 31.30 5.64
C PRO A 228 -23.09 31.71 6.73
N ARG A 229 -22.63 31.81 7.99
CA ARG A 229 -23.44 32.35 9.08
C ARG A 229 -24.11 33.62 8.56
N ARG A 230 -25.43 33.63 8.45
CA ARG A 230 -26.27 34.74 7.97
C ARG A 230 -26.14 36.04 8.82
N GLN A 231 -25.11 36.18 9.62
CA GLN A 231 -24.86 37.35 10.48
C GLN A 231 -24.00 38.45 9.83
N MET A 232 -23.48 38.29 8.60
CA MET A 232 -22.66 39.34 7.96
C MET A 232 -23.37 40.16 6.87
N LEU A 233 -24.68 39.96 6.64
CA LEU A 233 -25.44 40.76 5.67
C LEU A 233 -26.53 41.64 6.31
N SER A 234 -26.63 41.66 7.64
CA SER A 234 -27.46 42.63 8.38
C SER A 234 -26.71 43.91 8.75
N ASP A 235 -25.39 43.97 8.55
CA ASP A 235 -24.55 45.11 8.94
C ASP A 235 -24.15 45.99 7.73
N LEU A 236 -24.81 45.79 6.58
CA LEU A 236 -24.58 46.53 5.33
C LEU A 236 -25.88 47.15 4.73
N LEU A 237 -26.91 47.32 5.55
CA LEU A 237 -28.05 48.20 5.28
C LEU A 237 -27.99 49.42 6.20
#